data_AF-A0A923Q159-F1
#
_entry.id   AF-A0A923Q159-F1
#
_cell.length_a   1.000
_cell.length_b   1.000
_cell.length_c   1.000
_cell.angle_alpha   90.00
_cell.angle_beta   90.00
_cell.angle_gamma   90.00
#
_symmetry.space_group_name_H-M   'P 1'
#
loop_
_entity.id
_entity.type
_entity.pdbx_description
1 polymer ?
#
loop_
_entity_poly.entity_id
_entity_poly.type
_entity_poly.pdbx_seq_one_letter_code
_entity_poly.pdbx_strand_id
1 'polypeptide(L)'
;MIVGNSFLSISDAEAVKSRAFHYQIEISVEKAKLLLFSAANNKKWYRNTKQANRVSEFLCRSLNTGNLSQISYRTLQMGYELAEHNPEDWEILLSQMISIGTEDPKKLVQNLAKEKISVREQFSKFEHTTGMKRRTFFKYRRELNISSR
;
A
#
# COMPACT_ATOMS: atom_id res chain seq x y z
N MET A 1 -13.78 13.32 26.49
CA MET A 1 -13.93 12.81 25.11
C MET A 1 -12.58 12.25 24.70
N ILE A 2 -12.38 10.93 24.81
CA ILE A 2 -11.10 10.31 24.50
C ILE A 2 -11.07 10.09 22.98
N VAL A 3 -10.39 10.99 22.27
CA VAL A 3 -10.04 10.78 20.86
C VAL A 3 -8.83 9.84 20.84
N GLY A 4 -9.08 8.55 20.97
CA GLY A 4 -8.08 7.53 20.71
C GLY A 4 -8.02 7.28 19.20
N ASN A 5 -6.90 7.60 18.55
CA ASN A 5 -6.66 7.32 17.13
C ASN A 5 -6.54 5.81 16.79
N SER A 6 -6.89 4.93 17.74
CA SER A 6 -6.78 3.49 17.61
C SER A 6 -7.78 2.80 18.55
N PHE A 7 -8.53 1.85 17.99
CA PHE A 7 -9.32 0.91 18.78
C PHE A 7 -8.41 -0.18 19.35
N LEU A 8 -8.65 -0.57 20.60
CA LEU A 8 -8.03 -1.74 21.20
C LEU A 8 -8.42 -2.99 20.39
N SER A 9 -7.51 -3.93 20.19
CA SER A 9 -7.77 -5.17 19.44
C SER A 9 -8.39 -6.24 20.33
N ILE A 10 -9.55 -5.93 20.90
CA ILE A 10 -10.35 -6.81 21.78
C ILE A 10 -11.69 -7.05 21.08
N SER A 11 -12.28 -8.24 21.24
CA SER A 11 -13.52 -8.64 20.55
C SER A 11 -14.64 -7.60 20.67
N ASP A 12 -14.81 -7.00 21.84
CA ASP A 12 -15.83 -5.96 22.08
C ASP A 12 -15.54 -4.67 21.32
N ALA A 13 -14.27 -4.28 21.21
CA ALA A 13 -13.86 -3.08 20.47
C ALA A 13 -13.99 -3.28 18.95
N GLU A 14 -13.79 -4.50 18.44
CA GLU A 14 -14.12 -4.83 17.04
C GLU A 14 -15.62 -4.83 16.78
N ALA A 15 -16.43 -5.32 17.73
CA ALA A 15 -17.89 -5.27 17.64
C ALA A 15 -18.43 -3.83 17.69
N VAL A 16 -17.84 -2.97 18.51
CA VAL A 16 -18.15 -1.53 18.53
C VAL A 16 -17.71 -0.86 17.23
N LYS A 17 -16.50 -1.17 16.73
CA LYS A 17 -16.00 -0.61 15.46
C LYS A 17 -16.87 -1.01 14.27
N SER A 18 -17.30 -2.28 14.18
CA SER A 18 -18.16 -2.77 13.08
C SER A 18 -19.57 -2.17 13.14
N ARG A 19 -20.09 -1.92 14.35
CA ARG A 19 -21.40 -1.28 14.55
C ARG A 19 -21.35 0.24 14.37
N ALA A 20 -20.24 0.90 14.70
CA ALA A 20 -20.11 2.35 14.65
C ALA A 20 -19.63 2.90 13.29
N PHE A 21 -18.88 2.13 12.50
CA PHE A 21 -18.40 2.55 11.18
C PHE A 21 -19.13 1.80 10.07
N HIS A 22 -20.34 2.25 9.72
CA HIS A 22 -21.09 1.71 8.58
C HIS A 22 -20.50 2.10 7.21
N TYR A 23 -19.61 3.08 7.16
CA TYR A 23 -19.02 3.56 5.92
C TYR A 23 -17.56 3.14 5.78
N GLN A 24 -17.31 2.04 5.08
CA GLN A 24 -16.01 1.79 4.46
C GLN A 24 -15.99 2.50 3.10
N ILE A 25 -15.10 3.48 2.95
CA ILE A 25 -14.88 4.12 1.66
C ILE A 25 -14.03 3.16 0.83
N GLU A 26 -14.68 2.34 0.01
CA GLU A 26 -13.99 1.59 -1.02
C GLU A 26 -13.55 2.56 -2.11
N ILE A 27 -12.25 2.81 -2.18
CA ILE A 27 -11.65 3.62 -3.24
C ILE A 27 -11.30 2.66 -4.37
N SER A 28 -11.93 2.85 -5.53
CA SER A 28 -11.53 2.13 -6.74
C SER A 28 -10.22 2.70 -7.30
N VAL A 29 -9.52 1.93 -8.13
CA VAL A 29 -8.32 2.37 -8.85
C VAL A 29 -8.59 3.66 -9.64
N GLU A 30 -9.72 3.73 -10.34
CA GLU A 30 -10.12 4.91 -11.11
C GLU A 30 -10.31 6.15 -10.22
N LYS A 31 -10.98 5.97 -9.07
CA LYS A 31 -11.19 7.04 -8.11
C LYS A 31 -9.87 7.51 -7.49
N ALA A 32 -8.95 6.59 -7.18
CA ALA A 32 -7.60 6.94 -6.70
C ALA A 32 -6.81 7.75 -7.73
N LYS A 33 -6.87 7.39 -9.02
CA LYS A 33 -6.23 8.18 -10.09
C LYS A 33 -6.80 9.60 -10.16
N LEU A 34 -8.13 9.74 -10.14
CA LEU A 34 -8.79 11.05 -10.12
C LEU A 34 -8.37 11.90 -8.92
N LEU A 35 -8.29 11.28 -7.74
CA LEU A 35 -7.85 11.93 -6.51
C LEU A 35 -6.38 12.39 -6.59
N LEU A 36 -5.48 11.58 -7.14
CA LEU A 36 -4.07 11.94 -7.32
C LEU A 36 -3.92 13.11 -8.31
N PHE A 37 -4.60 13.07 -9.45
CA PHE A 37 -4.60 14.19 -10.41
C PHE A 37 -5.18 15.47 -9.82
N SER A 38 -6.27 15.36 -9.05
CA SER A 38 -6.89 16.52 -8.40
C SER A 38 -5.94 17.14 -7.37
N ALA A 39 -5.23 16.30 -6.60
CA ALA A 39 -4.25 16.75 -5.62
C ALA A 39 -3.05 17.45 -6.27
N ALA A 40 -2.51 16.91 -7.37
CA ALA A 40 -1.37 17.48 -8.08
C ALA A 40 -1.62 18.91 -8.61
N ASN A 41 -2.88 19.24 -8.91
CA ASN A 41 -3.29 20.57 -9.36
C ASN A 41 -3.43 21.59 -8.20
N ASN A 42 -3.23 21.18 -6.95
CA ASN A 42 -3.35 22.08 -5.81
C ASN A 42 -2.11 22.99 -5.68
N LYS A 43 -2.23 24.21 -6.21
CA LYS A 43 -1.18 25.25 -6.18
C LYS A 43 -0.70 25.64 -4.78
N LYS A 44 -1.49 25.41 -3.74
CA LYS A 44 -1.09 25.70 -2.35
C LYS A 44 0.03 24.76 -1.88
N TRP A 45 -0.01 23.51 -2.34
CA TRP A 45 0.93 22.46 -1.92
C TRP A 45 2.03 22.25 -2.96
N TYR A 46 1.72 22.42 -4.24
CA TYR A 46 2.65 22.21 -5.34
C TYR A 46 2.86 23.51 -6.11
N ARG A 47 3.98 24.19 -5.84
CA ARG A 47 4.34 25.44 -6.53
C ARG A 47 4.55 25.20 -8.03
N ASN A 48 5.19 24.08 -8.38
CA ASN A 48 5.37 23.65 -9.75
C ASN A 48 4.33 22.57 -10.14
N THR A 49 3.15 23.00 -10.55
CA THR A 49 2.07 22.08 -10.93
C THR A 49 2.42 21.19 -12.13
N LYS A 50 3.31 21.62 -13.04
CA LYS A 50 3.77 20.78 -14.16
C LYS A 50 4.52 19.54 -13.65
N GLN A 51 5.36 19.74 -12.64
CA GLN A 51 6.14 18.68 -12.04
C GLN A 51 5.28 17.76 -11.17
N ALA A 52 4.37 18.33 -10.38
CA ALA A 52 3.39 17.53 -9.65
C ALA A 52 2.51 16.68 -10.58
N ASN A 53 2.11 17.23 -11.73
CA ASN A 53 1.35 16.49 -12.74
C ASN A 53 2.16 15.33 -13.33
N ARG A 54 3.45 15.53 -13.67
CA ARG A 54 4.35 14.45 -14.12
C ARG A 54 4.46 13.33 -13.09
N VAL A 55 4.67 13.68 -11.82
CA VAL A 55 4.74 12.70 -10.73
C VAL A 55 3.40 11.98 -10.58
N SER A 56 2.27 12.70 -10.62
CA SER A 56 0.95 12.08 -10.53
C SER A 56 0.66 11.13 -11.69
N GLU A 57 1.11 11.47 -12.89
CA GLU A 57 0.97 10.62 -14.07
C GLU A 57 1.79 9.33 -13.91
N PHE A 58 3.02 9.45 -13.42
CA PHE A 58 3.87 8.29 -13.09
C PHE A 58 3.21 7.38 -12.04
N LEU A 59 2.67 7.97 -10.97
CA LEU A 59 1.93 7.22 -9.94
C LEU A 59 0.69 6.53 -10.52
N CYS A 60 -0.09 7.24 -11.36
CA CYS A 60 -1.29 6.69 -11.99
C CYS A 60 -0.98 5.55 -12.97
N ARG A 61 0.18 5.57 -13.63
CA ARG A 61 0.64 4.48 -14.51
C ARG A 61 1.06 3.24 -13.71
N SER A 62 1.68 3.43 -12.55
CA SER A 62 2.09 2.33 -11.68
C SER A 62 0.97 1.78 -10.79
N LEU A 63 -0.13 2.53 -10.63
CA LEU A 63 -1.26 2.16 -9.77
C LEU A 63 -2.05 0.96 -10.32
N ASN A 64 -2.17 -0.09 -9.51
CA ASN A 64 -2.96 -1.28 -9.74
C ASN A 64 -3.68 -1.70 -8.44
N THR A 65 -4.51 -2.73 -8.50
CA THR A 65 -5.27 -3.20 -7.32
C THR A 65 -4.38 -3.73 -6.19
N GLY A 66 -3.16 -4.19 -6.50
CA GLY A 66 -2.21 -4.72 -5.52
C GLY A 66 -1.44 -3.65 -4.74
N ASN A 67 -1.18 -2.49 -5.33
CA ASN A 67 -0.44 -1.39 -4.68
C ASN A 67 -1.30 -0.16 -4.36
N LEU A 68 -2.62 -0.25 -4.56
CA LEU A 68 -3.58 0.82 -4.27
C LEU A 68 -3.48 1.34 -2.83
N SER A 69 -3.17 0.46 -1.88
CA SER A 69 -3.00 0.82 -0.46
C SER A 69 -1.65 1.46 -0.14
N GLN A 70 -0.67 1.37 -1.05
CA GLN A 70 0.69 1.88 -0.87
C GLN A 70 0.88 3.28 -1.49
N ILE A 71 0.13 3.59 -2.55
CA ILE A 71 0.18 4.89 -3.20
C ILE A 71 -0.82 5.83 -2.52
N SER A 72 -0.29 6.88 -1.90
CA SER A 72 -1.07 7.89 -1.16
C SER A 72 -0.68 9.30 -1.56
N TYR A 73 -1.39 10.31 -1.05
CA TYR A 73 -0.99 11.72 -1.20
C TYR A 73 0.43 12.00 -0.69
N ARG A 74 0.88 11.25 0.33
CA ARG A 74 2.25 11.34 0.83
C ARG A 74 3.26 10.88 -0.22
N THR A 75 2.94 9.82 -0.95
CA THR A 75 3.77 9.30 -2.06
C THR A 75 3.87 10.34 -3.18
N LEU A 76 2.77 11.03 -3.50
CA LEU A 76 2.75 12.14 -4.47
C LEU A 76 3.62 13.31 -4.01
N GLN A 77 3.51 13.71 -2.74
CA GLN A 77 4.34 14.77 -2.18
C GLN A 77 5.83 14.43 -2.21
N MET A 78 6.18 13.22 -1.77
CA MET A 78 7.56 12.74 -1.80
C MET A 78 8.12 12.71 -3.24
N GLY A 79 7.34 12.22 -4.20
CA GLY A 79 7.73 12.22 -5.61
C GLY A 79 7.93 13.63 -6.17
N TYR A 80 7.10 14.59 -5.75
CA TYR A 80 7.26 16.00 -6.10
C TYR A 80 8.55 16.61 -5.55
N GLU A 81 8.83 16.40 -4.26
CA GLU A 81 10.06 16.88 -3.61
C GLU A 81 11.31 16.25 -4.26
N LEU A 82 11.26 14.95 -4.59
CA LEU A 82 12.33 14.27 -5.33
C LEU A 82 12.54 14.89 -6.71
N ALA A 83 11.46 15.14 -7.45
CA ALA A 83 11.55 15.73 -8.77
C ALA A 83 12.12 17.16 -8.69
N GLU A 84 11.76 17.95 -7.68
CA GLU A 84 12.25 19.31 -7.49
C GLU A 84 13.78 19.34 -7.25
N HIS A 85 14.33 18.34 -6.56
CA HIS A 85 15.76 18.29 -6.23
C HIS A 85 16.59 17.47 -7.23
N ASN A 86 16.00 16.48 -7.90
CA ASN A 86 16.66 15.55 -8.82
C ASN A 86 15.80 15.33 -10.08
N PRO A 87 15.68 16.33 -10.97
CA PRO A 87 14.73 16.30 -12.09
C PRO A 87 15.01 15.22 -13.14
N GLU A 88 16.25 14.70 -13.22
CA GLU A 88 16.63 13.66 -14.18
C GLU A 88 16.38 12.24 -13.63
N ASP A 89 16.57 12.01 -12.33
CA ASP A 89 16.59 10.66 -11.74
C ASP A 89 15.39 10.33 -10.84
N TRP A 90 14.51 11.31 -10.57
CA TRP A 90 13.40 11.12 -9.61
C TRP A 90 12.49 9.96 -9.95
N GLU A 91 12.27 9.64 -11.23
CA GLU A 91 11.43 8.51 -11.65
C GLU A 91 12.03 7.18 -11.16
N ILE A 92 13.35 7.02 -11.30
CA ILE A 92 14.07 5.81 -10.88
C ILE A 92 14.01 5.70 -9.36
N LEU A 93 14.34 6.77 -8.65
CA LEU A 93 14.33 6.80 -7.18
C LEU A 93 12.94 6.50 -6.62
N LEU A 94 11.90 7.11 -7.20
CA LEU A 94 10.53 6.92 -6.78
C LEU A 94 10.02 5.51 -7.12
N SER A 95 10.43 4.94 -8.26
CA SER A 95 10.05 3.58 -8.67
C SER A 95 10.53 2.50 -7.69
N GLN A 96 11.76 2.66 -7.18
CA GLN A 96 12.33 1.77 -6.18
C GLN A 96 11.56 1.82 -4.86
N MET A 97 11.11 3.01 -4.45
CA MET A 97 10.33 3.18 -3.22
C MET A 97 8.91 2.65 -3.34
N ILE A 98 8.30 2.77 -4.51
CA ILE A 98 6.90 2.36 -4.74
C ILE A 98 6.80 0.84 -4.93
N SER A 99 7.92 0.14 -5.12
CA SER A 99 7.95 -1.31 -5.34
C SER A 99 6.89 -1.73 -6.35
N ILE A 100 7.15 -1.42 -7.61
CA ILE A 100 6.39 -1.94 -8.74
C ILE A 100 6.48 -3.46 -8.69
N GLY A 101 5.41 -4.12 -8.26
CA GLY A 101 5.13 -5.50 -8.65
C GLY A 101 5.73 -6.62 -7.80
N THR A 102 5.90 -6.47 -6.49
CA THR A 102 5.88 -7.68 -5.66
C THR A 102 4.42 -8.15 -5.61
N GLU A 103 4.16 -9.30 -6.23
CA GLU A 103 2.94 -10.10 -6.12
C GLU A 103 2.20 -9.83 -4.81
N ASP A 104 0.87 -9.58 -4.87
CA ASP A 104 0.04 -9.33 -3.69
C ASP A 104 0.48 -10.28 -2.56
N PRO A 105 0.97 -9.76 -1.42
CA PRO A 105 1.54 -10.58 -0.36
C PRO A 105 0.61 -11.72 0.07
N LYS A 106 -0.72 -11.53 -0.02
CA LYS A 106 -1.70 -12.58 0.24
C LYS A 106 -1.69 -13.67 -0.83
N LYS A 107 -1.64 -13.28 -2.11
CA LYS A 107 -1.50 -14.24 -3.23
C LYS A 107 -0.18 -15.00 -3.14
N LEU A 108 0.92 -14.33 -2.81
CA LEU A 108 2.21 -14.97 -2.60
C LEU A 108 2.12 -16.01 -1.47
N VAL A 109 1.53 -15.67 -0.31
CA VAL A 109 1.31 -16.64 0.78
C VAL A 109 0.46 -17.82 0.31
N GLN A 110 -0.57 -17.58 -0.49
CA GLN A 110 -1.44 -18.64 -1.01
C GLN A 110 -0.70 -19.56 -2.00
N ASN A 111 0.18 -19.00 -2.83
CA ASN A 111 1.00 -19.75 -3.78
C ASN A 111 2.07 -20.57 -3.07
N LEU A 112 2.78 -19.97 -2.11
CA LEU A 112 3.76 -20.65 -1.26
C LEU A 112 3.14 -21.78 -0.43
N ALA A 113 1.86 -21.66 -0.04
CA ALA A 113 1.16 -22.72 0.68
C ALA A 113 0.78 -23.92 -0.20
N LYS A 114 0.69 -23.75 -1.53
CA LYS A 114 0.47 -24.84 -2.49
C LYS A 114 1.77 -25.59 -2.81
N GLU A 115 2.91 -24.95 -2.63
CA GLU A 115 4.21 -25.60 -2.73
C GLU A 115 4.38 -26.62 -1.59
N LYS A 116 4.91 -27.81 -1.90
CA LYS A 116 5.23 -28.85 -0.90
C LYS A 116 6.54 -28.52 -0.15
N ILE A 117 6.63 -27.32 0.41
CA ILE A 117 7.78 -26.83 1.19
C ILE A 117 7.36 -26.52 2.64
N SER A 118 8.33 -26.53 3.55
CA SER A 118 8.05 -26.29 4.97
C SER A 118 7.57 -24.86 5.24
N VAL A 119 6.77 -24.66 6.29
CA VAL A 119 6.30 -23.32 6.71
C VAL A 119 7.47 -22.36 6.96
N ARG A 120 8.61 -22.88 7.41
CA ARG A 120 9.84 -22.10 7.62
C ARG A 120 10.42 -21.60 6.29
N GLU A 121 10.46 -22.45 5.27
CA GLU A 121 10.92 -22.07 3.92
C GLU A 121 9.94 -21.13 3.23
N GLN A 122 8.63 -21.33 3.40
CA GLN A 122 7.61 -20.40 2.92
C GLN A 122 7.83 -18.99 3.50
N PHE A 123 8.09 -18.90 4.81
CA PHE A 123 8.40 -17.63 5.44
C PHE A 123 9.69 -17.01 4.88
N SER A 124 10.74 -17.80 4.70
CA SER A 124 12.02 -17.30 4.16
C SER A 124 11.85 -16.75 2.73
N LYS A 125 11.11 -17.44 1.87
CA LYS A 125 10.78 -16.96 0.51
C LYS A 125 9.92 -15.70 0.58
N PHE A 126 8.90 -15.68 1.44
CA PHE A 126 8.03 -14.52 1.62
C PHE A 126 8.80 -13.27 2.09
N GLU A 127 9.65 -13.38 3.10
CA GLU A 127 10.46 -12.25 3.61
C GLU A 127 11.46 -11.77 2.55
N HIS A 128 12.07 -12.69 1.79
CA HIS A 128 12.97 -12.31 0.71
C HIS A 128 12.26 -11.56 -0.42
N THR A 129 11.09 -12.04 -0.84
CA THR A 129 10.33 -11.43 -1.96
C THR A 129 9.63 -10.13 -1.57
N THR A 130 9.12 -10.02 -0.35
CA THR A 130 8.28 -8.88 0.07
C THR A 130 8.96 -7.92 1.05
N GLY A 131 10.08 -8.32 1.67
CA GLY A 131 10.71 -7.60 2.78
C GLY A 131 9.89 -7.62 4.09
N MET A 132 8.71 -8.26 4.10
CA MET A 132 7.78 -8.21 5.23
C MET A 132 8.15 -9.20 6.33
N LYS A 133 8.00 -8.76 7.58
CA LYS A 133 8.38 -9.53 8.76
C LYS A 133 7.44 -10.68 9.08
N ARG A 134 7.96 -11.64 9.85
CA ARG A 134 7.29 -12.86 10.31
C ARG A 134 5.86 -12.65 10.80
N ARG A 135 5.62 -11.60 11.59
CA ARG A 135 4.28 -11.27 12.10
C ARG A 135 3.26 -11.05 10.98
N THR A 136 3.66 -10.37 9.91
CA THR A 136 2.81 -10.08 8.74
C THR A 136 2.52 -11.35 7.95
N PHE A 137 3.52 -12.21 7.75
CA PHE A 137 3.34 -13.53 7.11
C PHE A 137 2.28 -14.38 7.82
N PHE A 138 2.39 -14.55 9.14
CA PHE A 138 1.43 -15.35 9.90
C PHE A 138 0.05 -14.69 10.01
N LYS A 139 -0.03 -13.35 10.01
CA LYS A 139 -1.30 -12.63 9.90
C LYS A 139 -2.01 -12.99 8.60
N TYR A 140 -1.34 -12.95 7.45
CA TYR A 140 -1.94 -13.32 6.17
C TYR A 140 -2.31 -14.79 6.07
N ARG A 141 -1.49 -15.71 6.58
CA ARG A 141 -1.88 -17.14 6.65
C ARG A 141 -3.18 -17.37 7.44
N ARG A 142 -3.36 -16.63 8.55
CA ARG A 142 -4.56 -16.71 9.38
C ARG A 142 -5.78 -16.16 8.66
N GLU A 143 -5.65 -14.99 8.03
CA GLU A 143 -6.73 -14.38 7.23
C GLU A 143 -7.15 -15.25 6.04
N LEU A 144 -6.23 -16.03 5.47
CA LEU A 144 -6.47 -16.95 4.35
C LEU A 144 -6.90 -18.36 4.78
N ASN A 145 -7.08 -18.64 6.08
CA ASN A 145 -7.42 -19.96 6.63
C ASN A 145 -6.45 -21.09 6.23
N ILE A 146 -5.16 -20.77 6.03
CA ILE A 146 -4.14 -21.75 5.64
C ILE A 146 -3.58 -22.43 6.90
N SER A 147 -4.17 -23.57 7.26
CA SER A 147 -3.79 -24.38 8.44
C SER A 147 -2.34 -24.90 8.34
N SER A 148 -1.67 -25.05 9.49
CA SER A 148 -0.38 -25.73 9.57
C SER A 148 -0.60 -27.23 9.38
N ARG A 149 -0.27 -27.75 8.21
CA ARG A 149 0.13 -29.15 8.06
C ARG A 149 1.64 -29.23 8.13
#